data_AF-C6THS7-F1
#
_entry.id   AF-C6THS7-F1
#
_cell.length_a   1.000
_cell.length_b   1.000
_cell.length_c   1.000
_cell.angle_alpha   90.00
_cell.angle_beta   90.00
_cell.angle_gamma   90.00
#
_symmetry.space_group_name_H-M   'P 1'
#
loop_
_entity.id
_entity.type
_entity.pdbx_description
1 polymer ?
#
loop_
_entity_poly.entity_id
_entity_poly.type
_entity_poly.pdbx_seq_one_letter_code
_entity_poly.pdbx_strand_id
1 'polypeptide(L)'
;MMCRRTELCRELKQRITHLRHFCDTQQKHLQDLELLKCFKSEIQFELASNHFQNARSDSSLGDFVVDPNSPSSKDVVLRRKFDSGEEIAISAILGPPNYVKDLVFPRDAFVKVCVKKPALSSMLQFDCDVYEETDKGSDFDISNAYYLRSPTCLSPSIYRGPLFRTLDDEFQDALKEYLIAKGIGVSLTNFLLHYLHKREHEQYMNWLKKGEAAFVAKEGSLRESSELHS
;
A
#
# COMPACT_ATOMS: atom_id res chain seq x y z
N MET A 1 -15.21 68.41 -11.64
CA MET A 1 -15.20 67.94 -10.23
C MET A 1 -15.57 66.46 -10.22
N MET A 2 -14.58 65.58 -10.39
CA MET A 2 -14.80 64.14 -10.20
C MET A 2 -14.90 63.83 -8.70
N CYS A 3 -15.80 62.91 -8.38
CA CYS A 3 -16.46 62.78 -7.10
C CYS A 3 -15.53 62.16 -6.04
N ARG A 4 -15.06 62.94 -5.06
CA ARG A 4 -14.32 62.43 -3.87
C ARG A 4 -15.02 61.25 -3.18
N ARG A 5 -16.34 61.12 -3.34
CA ARG A 5 -17.17 60.06 -2.77
C ARG A 5 -16.97 58.70 -3.44
N THR A 6 -16.63 58.65 -4.74
CA THR A 6 -16.35 57.39 -5.45
C THR A 6 -14.96 56.83 -5.11
N GLU A 7 -13.98 57.70 -4.86
CA GLU A 7 -12.64 57.31 -4.39
C GLU A 7 -12.67 56.75 -2.96
N LEU A 8 -13.42 57.40 -2.06
CA LEU A 8 -13.56 56.94 -0.67
C LEU A 8 -14.26 55.57 -0.59
N CYS A 9 -15.28 55.34 -1.43
CA CYS A 9 -15.93 54.03 -1.55
C CYS A 9 -15.01 52.94 -2.11
N ARG A 10 -14.08 53.29 -3.02
CA ARG A 10 -13.09 52.36 -3.57
C ARG A 10 -12.06 51.96 -2.52
N GLU A 11 -11.55 52.91 -1.75
CA GLU A 11 -10.60 52.67 -0.65
C GLU A 11 -11.20 51.82 0.47
N LEU A 12 -12.45 52.10 0.85
CA LEU A 12 -13.17 51.28 1.84
C LEU A 12 -13.37 49.84 1.36
N LYS A 13 -13.74 49.64 0.09
CA LYS A 13 -13.85 48.29 -0.49
C LYS A 13 -12.51 47.55 -0.49
N GLN A 14 -11.41 48.23 -0.86
CA GLN A 14 -10.06 47.65 -0.83
C GLN A 14 -9.66 47.26 0.60
N ARG A 15 -9.89 48.13 1.59
CA ARG A 15 -9.61 47.83 3.01
C ARG A 15 -10.42 46.65 3.55
N ILE A 16 -11.71 46.55 3.21
CA ILE A 16 -12.56 45.43 3.63
C ILE A 16 -12.08 44.11 3.01
N THR A 17 -11.67 44.13 1.74
CA THR A 17 -11.12 42.93 1.08
C THR A 17 -9.79 42.51 1.71
N HIS A 18 -8.92 43.46 2.04
CA HIS A 18 -7.65 43.21 2.72
C HIS A 18 -7.85 42.63 4.13
N LEU A 19 -8.81 43.16 4.89
CA LEU A 19 -9.16 42.64 6.22
C LEU A 19 -9.75 41.23 6.15
N ARG A 20 -10.62 40.94 5.17
CA ARG A 20 -11.12 39.57 4.95
C ARG A 20 -10.00 38.60 4.63
N HIS A 21 -9.13 38.96 3.69
CA HIS A 21 -7.96 38.14 3.36
C HIS A 21 -7.04 37.91 4.57
N PHE A 22 -6.81 38.94 5.39
CA PHE A 22 -6.01 38.82 6.60
C PHE A 22 -6.64 37.86 7.61
N CYS A 23 -7.94 37.99 7.91
CA CYS A 23 -8.66 37.07 8.79
C CYS A 23 -8.64 35.63 8.28
N ASP A 24 -8.90 35.41 6.98
CA ASP A 24 -8.84 34.09 6.36
C ASP A 24 -7.42 33.48 6.45
N THR A 25 -6.38 34.31 6.31
CA THR A 25 -4.98 33.87 6.43
C THR A 25 -4.63 33.47 7.86
N GLN A 26 -5.10 34.22 8.86
CA GLN A 26 -4.89 33.90 10.28
C GLN A 26 -5.63 32.61 10.68
N GLN A 27 -6.86 32.42 10.21
CA GLN A 27 -7.61 31.20 10.48
C GLN A 27 -6.95 29.98 9.84
N LYS A 28 -6.42 30.13 8.62
CA LYS A 28 -5.64 29.09 7.94
C LYS A 28 -4.36 28.74 8.70
N HIS A 29 -3.66 29.75 9.24
CA HIS A 29 -2.45 29.53 10.04
C HIS A 29 -2.73 28.76 11.33
N LEU A 30 -3.82 29.07 12.04
CA LEU A 30 -4.24 28.31 13.22
C LEU A 30 -4.54 26.84 12.87
N GLN A 31 -5.21 26.58 11.74
CA GLN A 31 -5.47 25.22 11.26
C GLN A 31 -4.17 24.49 10.91
N ASP A 32 -3.21 25.17 10.27
CA ASP A 32 -1.90 24.60 9.92
C ASP A 32 -1.12 24.17 11.18
N LEU A 33 -1.18 24.96 12.26
CA LEU A 33 -0.57 24.65 13.56
C LEU A 33 -1.19 23.42 14.22
N GLU A 34 -2.52 23.30 14.19
CA GLU A 34 -3.24 22.13 14.70
C GLU A 34 -2.87 20.85 13.93
N LEU A 35 -2.78 20.95 12.60
CA LEU A 35 -2.34 19.85 11.76
C LEU A 35 -0.89 19.44 12.04
N LEU A 36 0.01 20.41 12.22
CA LEU A 36 1.40 20.13 12.59
C LEU A 36 1.50 19.38 13.93
N LYS A 37 0.68 19.77 14.91
CA LYS A 37 0.58 19.06 16.19
C LYS A 37 0.09 17.63 15.99
N CYS A 38 -0.91 17.43 15.13
CA CYS A 38 -1.45 16.11 14.79
C CYS A 38 -0.38 15.19 14.16
N PHE A 39 0.37 15.68 13.16
CA PHE A 39 1.47 14.91 12.57
C PHE A 39 2.51 14.49 13.61
N LYS A 40 2.91 15.40 14.51
CA LYS A 40 3.89 15.10 15.57
C LYS A 40 3.38 14.05 16.55
N SER A 41 2.14 14.16 17.00
CA SER A 41 1.55 13.17 17.91
C SER A 41 1.42 11.80 17.25
N GLU A 42 1.03 11.77 15.98
CA GLU A 42 0.87 10.53 15.23
C GLU A 42 2.22 9.83 15.00
N ILE A 43 3.26 10.56 14.58
CA ILE A 43 4.62 10.02 14.43
C ILE A 43 5.12 9.44 15.76
N GLN A 44 4.91 10.15 16.87
CA GLN A 44 5.32 9.69 18.18
C GLN A 44 4.56 8.43 18.61
N PHE A 45 3.26 8.37 18.34
CA PHE A 45 2.42 7.22 18.61
C PHE A 45 2.89 5.99 17.83
N GLU A 46 3.14 6.14 16.54
CA GLU A 46 3.62 5.06 15.67
C GLU A 46 5.03 4.58 16.06
N LEU A 47 5.94 5.47 16.46
CA LEU A 47 7.28 5.09 16.94
C LEU A 47 7.25 4.35 18.28
N ALA A 48 6.29 4.67 19.16
CA ALA A 48 6.11 3.97 20.42
C ALA A 48 5.39 2.62 20.23
N SER A 49 4.60 2.51 19.17
CA SER A 49 3.84 1.31 18.84
C SER A 49 4.75 0.25 18.23
N ASN A 50 4.61 -0.97 18.72
CA ASN A 50 5.34 -2.12 18.18
C ASN A 50 4.36 -3.08 17.49
N HIS A 51 3.81 -2.64 16.36
CA HIS A 51 2.69 -3.30 15.68
C HIS A 51 2.96 -4.78 15.31
N PHE A 52 4.23 -5.13 15.08
CA PHE A 52 4.63 -6.47 14.59
C PHE A 52 5.46 -7.28 15.60
N GLN A 53 5.45 -6.93 16.89
CA GLN A 53 6.26 -7.61 17.92
C GLN A 53 5.98 -9.12 18.03
N ASN A 54 4.73 -9.52 17.77
CA ASN A 54 4.30 -10.92 17.83
C ASN A 54 4.35 -11.63 16.47
N ALA A 55 4.79 -10.96 15.41
CA ALA A 55 4.95 -11.61 14.11
C ALA A 55 6.09 -12.63 14.20
N ARG A 56 5.81 -13.88 13.82
CA ARG A 56 6.83 -14.94 13.83
C ARG A 56 8.03 -14.52 12.98
N SER A 57 9.21 -14.54 13.57
CA SER A 57 10.49 -14.16 12.96
C SER A 57 10.99 -15.14 11.89
N ASP A 58 10.33 -16.28 11.75
CA ASP A 58 10.82 -17.45 11.02
C ASP A 58 10.49 -17.38 9.52
N SER A 59 10.27 -16.17 9.02
CA SER A 59 9.87 -15.86 7.65
C SER A 59 11.06 -15.97 6.69
N SER A 60 11.34 -17.19 6.23
CA SER A 60 12.31 -17.42 5.17
C SER A 60 11.69 -17.14 3.79
N LEU A 61 12.35 -16.24 3.04
CA LEU A 61 12.06 -15.97 1.64
C LEU A 61 12.41 -17.17 0.72
N GLY A 62 13.21 -18.12 1.21
CA GLY A 62 13.69 -19.25 0.43
C GLY A 62 14.50 -18.78 -0.79
N ASP A 63 14.25 -19.40 -1.94
CA ASP A 63 14.92 -19.09 -3.22
C ASP A 63 14.23 -17.98 -4.01
N PHE A 64 13.20 -17.33 -3.44
CA PHE A 64 12.57 -16.18 -4.07
C PHE A 64 13.44 -14.94 -3.93
N VAL A 65 13.43 -14.09 -4.96
CA VAL A 65 14.10 -12.80 -4.94
C VAL A 65 13.04 -11.72 -5.14
N VAL A 66 13.04 -10.72 -4.26
CA VAL A 66 12.18 -9.54 -4.40
C VAL A 66 12.72 -8.68 -5.56
N ASP A 67 11.85 -8.33 -6.51
CA ASP A 67 12.20 -7.48 -7.65
C ASP A 67 12.47 -6.04 -7.17
N PRO A 68 13.70 -5.51 -7.31
CA PRO A 68 14.04 -4.18 -6.84
C PRO A 68 13.44 -3.06 -7.71
N ASN A 69 12.91 -3.37 -8.90
CA ASN A 69 12.41 -2.37 -9.85
C ASN A 69 10.97 -1.89 -9.54
N SER A 70 10.41 -2.27 -8.39
CA SER A 70 9.05 -1.87 -7.99
C SER A 70 8.95 -0.78 -6.91
N PRO A 71 9.90 0.16 -6.71
CA PRO A 71 9.84 1.06 -5.54
C PRO A 71 8.65 2.03 -5.61
N SER A 72 8.14 2.33 -6.80
CA SER A 72 6.93 3.13 -7.02
C SER A 72 5.66 2.31 -7.24
N SER A 73 5.78 0.99 -7.35
CA SER A 73 4.62 0.13 -7.56
C SER A 73 3.93 -0.21 -6.24
N LYS A 74 2.60 -0.29 -6.27
CA LYS A 74 1.81 -0.64 -5.07
C LYS A 74 1.98 -2.12 -4.68
N ASP A 75 2.30 -2.97 -5.65
CA ASP A 75 2.56 -4.39 -5.42
C ASP A 75 4.03 -4.67 -5.11
N VAL A 76 4.27 -5.83 -4.52
CA VAL A 76 5.60 -6.45 -4.35
C VAL A 76 5.67 -7.60 -5.32
N VAL A 77 6.74 -7.66 -6.12
CA VAL A 77 6.95 -8.78 -7.04
C VAL A 77 8.10 -9.65 -6.53
N LEU A 78 7.86 -10.95 -6.39
CA LEU A 78 8.87 -11.95 -6.06
C LEU A 78 9.04 -12.87 -7.26
N ARG A 79 10.28 -13.27 -7.55
CA ARG A 79 10.58 -14.17 -8.66
C ARG A 79 11.47 -15.31 -8.20
N ARG A 80 11.22 -16.50 -8.74
CA ARG A 80 12.06 -17.68 -8.57
C ARG A 80 12.20 -18.38 -9.91
N LYS A 81 13.42 -18.81 -10.22
CA LYS A 81 13.72 -19.66 -11.38
C LYS A 81 14.27 -20.99 -10.90
N PHE A 82 13.72 -22.07 -11.42
CA PHE A 82 14.15 -23.43 -11.10
C PHE A 82 15.20 -23.90 -12.11
N ASP A 83 16.03 -24.87 -11.71
CA ASP A 83 17.02 -25.49 -12.59
C ASP A 83 16.39 -26.17 -13.81
N SER A 84 15.12 -26.58 -13.69
CA SER A 84 14.31 -27.10 -14.79
C SER A 84 14.00 -26.06 -15.88
N GLY A 85 14.28 -24.78 -15.63
CA GLY A 85 13.91 -23.65 -16.48
C GLY A 85 12.49 -23.11 -16.22
N GLU A 86 11.75 -23.70 -15.28
CA GLU A 86 10.45 -23.19 -14.83
C GLU A 86 10.63 -21.88 -14.06
N GLU A 87 9.76 -20.92 -14.31
CA GLU A 87 9.79 -19.59 -13.69
C GLU A 87 8.47 -19.35 -12.95
N ILE A 88 8.59 -18.88 -11.71
CA ILE A 88 7.47 -18.48 -10.86
C ILE A 88 7.62 -16.99 -10.54
N ALA A 89 6.54 -16.25 -10.78
CA ALA A 89 6.43 -14.86 -10.38
C ALA A 89 5.22 -14.69 -9.46
N ILE A 90 5.39 -13.96 -8.37
CA ILE A 90 4.37 -13.69 -7.37
C ILE A 90 4.23 -12.18 -7.29
N SER A 91 3.04 -11.65 -7.54
CA SER A 91 2.72 -10.23 -7.29
C SER A 91 1.76 -10.17 -6.10
N ALA A 92 2.08 -9.37 -5.09
CA ALA A 92 1.31 -9.29 -3.86
C ALA A 92 0.99 -7.85 -3.48
N ILE A 93 -0.23 -7.60 -3.02
CA ILE A 93 -0.70 -6.30 -2.53
C ILE A 93 -1.63 -6.49 -1.32
N LEU A 94 -1.62 -5.55 -0.38
CA LEU A 94 -2.56 -5.59 0.75
C LEU A 94 -3.99 -5.32 0.29
N GLY A 95 -4.90 -6.14 0.81
CA GLY A 95 -6.32 -5.99 0.65
C GLY A 95 -6.92 -4.92 1.57
N PRO A 96 -8.26 -4.80 1.58
CA PRO A 96 -8.97 -3.95 2.53
C PRO A 96 -8.76 -4.44 3.97
N PRO A 97 -8.83 -3.54 4.95
CA PRO A 97 -8.66 -3.92 6.36
C PRO A 97 -9.86 -4.71 6.86
N ASN A 98 -9.57 -5.73 7.65
CA ASN A 98 -10.52 -6.59 8.31
C ASN A 98 -10.45 -6.39 9.84
N TYR A 99 -11.13 -5.37 10.32
CA TYR A 99 -11.15 -5.01 11.76
C TYR A 99 -11.98 -5.96 12.64
N VAL A 100 -12.53 -7.04 12.08
CA VAL A 100 -13.37 -7.98 12.83
C VAL A 100 -12.52 -8.94 13.66
N LYS A 101 -11.29 -9.22 13.23
CA LYS A 101 -10.39 -10.15 13.90
C LYS A 101 -9.28 -9.38 14.61
N ASP A 102 -9.03 -9.73 15.87
CA ASP A 102 -7.91 -9.21 16.65
C ASP A 102 -6.62 -9.96 16.26
N LEU A 103 -6.11 -9.65 15.07
CA LEU A 103 -4.95 -10.27 14.44
C LEU A 103 -3.77 -9.29 14.43
N VAL A 104 -2.54 -9.84 14.33
CA VAL A 104 -1.32 -9.03 14.18
C VAL A 104 -1.34 -8.30 12.84
N PHE A 105 -1.85 -8.97 11.80
CA PHE A 105 -2.00 -8.42 10.46
C PHE A 105 -3.48 -8.08 10.19
N PRO A 106 -3.84 -6.79 10.21
CA PRO A 106 -5.24 -6.37 10.04
C PRO A 106 -5.76 -6.50 8.60
N ARG A 107 -4.89 -6.84 7.63
CA ARG A 107 -5.23 -6.97 6.21
C ARG A 107 -4.75 -8.30 5.67
N ASP A 108 -5.60 -8.93 4.89
CA ASP A 108 -5.19 -10.05 4.05
C ASP A 108 -4.39 -9.52 2.84
N ALA A 109 -3.55 -10.35 2.24
CA ALA A 109 -2.81 -10.01 1.03
C ALA A 109 -3.43 -10.69 -0.19
N PHE A 110 -3.74 -9.91 -1.21
CA PHE A 110 -4.11 -10.41 -2.53
C PHE A 110 -2.86 -10.75 -3.31
N VAL A 111 -2.74 -12.02 -3.69
CA VAL A 111 -1.55 -12.59 -4.30
C VAL A 111 -1.89 -13.18 -5.66
N LYS A 112 -1.13 -12.80 -6.68
CA LYS A 112 -1.18 -13.39 -8.01
C LYS A 112 0.06 -14.24 -8.22
N VAL A 113 -0.14 -15.54 -8.41
CA VAL A 113 0.94 -16.50 -8.67
C VAL A 113 0.92 -16.87 -10.14
N CYS A 114 2.01 -16.62 -10.83
CA CYS A 114 2.20 -16.94 -12.24
C CYS A 114 3.27 -18.02 -12.39
N VAL A 115 2.92 -19.14 -13.02
CA VAL A 115 3.84 -20.25 -13.29
C VAL A 115 4.02 -20.43 -14.79
N LYS A 116 5.27 -20.34 -15.24
CA LYS A 116 5.65 -20.48 -16.64
C LYS A 116 6.63 -21.63 -16.81
N LYS A 117 6.33 -22.56 -17.72
CA LYS A 117 7.23 -23.64 -18.10
C LYS A 117 8.11 -23.20 -19.28
N PRO A 118 9.39 -23.63 -19.35
CA PRO A 118 10.34 -23.14 -20.35
C PRO A 118 9.94 -23.51 -21.79
N ALA A 119 9.35 -24.69 -21.98
CA ALA A 119 8.94 -25.20 -23.29
C ALA A 119 7.59 -24.62 -23.77
N LEU A 120 6.89 -23.85 -22.94
CA LEU A 120 5.54 -23.37 -23.23
C LEU A 120 5.53 -21.84 -23.29
N SER A 121 4.80 -21.30 -24.28
CA SER A 121 4.45 -19.88 -24.30
C SER A 121 3.34 -19.54 -23.31
N SER A 122 2.64 -20.56 -22.81
CA SER A 122 1.53 -20.42 -21.88
C SER A 122 1.99 -20.34 -20.44
N MET A 123 1.08 -19.86 -19.60
CA MET A 123 1.29 -19.58 -18.19
C MET A 123 0.04 -19.96 -17.40
N LEU A 124 0.23 -20.55 -16.23
CA LEU A 124 -0.84 -20.69 -15.25
C LEU A 124 -0.81 -19.48 -14.33
N GLN A 125 -1.97 -18.89 -14.07
CA GLN A 125 -2.11 -17.82 -13.08
C GLN A 125 -3.12 -18.24 -12.02
N PHE A 126 -2.78 -18.04 -10.76
CA PHE A 126 -3.65 -18.24 -9.62
C PHE A 126 -3.88 -16.90 -8.94
N ASP A 127 -5.13 -16.60 -8.63
CA ASP A 127 -5.47 -15.51 -7.72
C ASP A 127 -5.72 -16.14 -6.34
N CYS A 128 -4.97 -15.67 -5.36
CA CYS A 128 -4.93 -16.21 -4.02
C CYS A 128 -5.13 -15.10 -2.98
N ASP A 129 -5.70 -15.48 -1.84
CA ASP A 129 -5.89 -14.63 -0.68
C ASP A 129 -5.04 -15.21 0.46
N VAL A 130 -4.03 -14.46 0.93
CA VAL A 130 -3.15 -14.87 2.03
C VAL A 130 -3.60 -14.16 3.30
N TYR A 131 -3.80 -14.91 4.38
CA TYR A 131 -4.33 -14.40 5.65
C TYR A 131 -3.60 -15.00 6.85
N GLU A 132 -3.67 -14.29 7.97
CA GLU A 132 -3.17 -14.81 9.25
C GLU A 132 -4.14 -15.86 9.82
N GLU A 133 -3.57 -16.97 10.29
CA GLU A 133 -4.28 -18.04 11.00
C GLU A 133 -3.68 -18.15 12.41
N THR A 134 -4.51 -17.98 13.43
CA THR A 134 -4.06 -17.83 14.84
C THR A 134 -3.14 -18.94 15.32
N ASP A 135 -3.37 -20.18 14.89
CA ASP A 135 -2.64 -21.35 15.40
C ASP A 135 -1.43 -21.71 14.52
N LYS A 136 -1.57 -21.60 13.18
CA LYS A 136 -0.56 -22.09 12.22
C LYS A 136 0.33 -21.00 11.64
N GLY A 137 -0.02 -19.74 11.82
CA GLY A 137 0.73 -18.57 11.37
C GLY A 137 0.01 -17.89 10.23
N SER A 138 0.14 -18.41 9.02
CA SER A 138 -0.64 -17.96 7.87
C SER A 138 -1.01 -19.12 6.99
N ASP A 139 -2.08 -18.92 6.23
CA ASP A 139 -2.52 -19.82 5.18
C ASP A 139 -2.96 -18.99 3.96
N PHE A 140 -3.31 -19.68 2.88
CA PHE A 140 -3.84 -19.06 1.68
C PHE A 140 -4.95 -19.88 1.06
N ASP A 141 -5.89 -19.19 0.44
CA ASP A 141 -6.96 -19.79 -0.37
C ASP A 141 -6.77 -19.41 -1.83
N ILE A 142 -7.13 -20.31 -2.74
CA ILE A 142 -7.16 -20.04 -4.17
C ILE A 142 -8.58 -19.61 -4.53
N SER A 143 -8.75 -18.39 -5.02
CA SER A 143 -10.05 -17.90 -5.47
C SER A 143 -10.25 -18.14 -6.97
N ASN A 144 -9.19 -18.13 -7.79
CA ASN A 144 -9.28 -18.45 -9.22
C ASN A 144 -8.02 -19.12 -9.78
N ALA A 145 -8.18 -19.93 -10.83
CA ALA A 145 -7.09 -20.53 -11.59
C ALA A 145 -7.31 -20.34 -13.11
N TYR A 146 -6.32 -19.73 -13.77
CA TYR A 146 -6.37 -19.32 -15.17
C TYR A 146 -5.29 -20.03 -15.98
N TYR A 147 -5.65 -20.45 -17.19
CA TYR A 147 -4.69 -20.83 -18.22
C TYR A 147 -4.58 -19.72 -19.26
N LEU A 148 -3.41 -19.08 -19.30
CA LEU A 148 -3.12 -18.01 -20.24
C LEU A 148 -2.26 -18.57 -21.37
N ARG A 149 -2.78 -18.53 -22.61
CA ARG A 149 -2.06 -19.06 -23.78
C ARG A 149 -0.76 -18.30 -24.10
N SER A 150 -0.73 -17.01 -23.75
CA SER A 150 0.47 -16.19 -23.78
C SER A 150 0.39 -15.11 -22.68
N PRO A 151 1.54 -14.62 -22.18
CA PRO A 151 1.57 -13.56 -21.16
C PRO A 151 1.07 -12.20 -21.66
N THR A 152 0.96 -12.01 -22.98
CA THR A 152 0.44 -10.78 -23.61
C THR A 152 -1.06 -10.86 -23.91
N CYS A 153 -1.67 -12.05 -23.83
CA CYS A 153 -3.09 -12.25 -24.04
C CYS A 153 -3.85 -12.00 -22.73
N LEU A 154 -4.24 -10.74 -22.51
CA LEU A 154 -5.02 -10.32 -21.33
C LEU A 154 -6.46 -9.88 -21.67
N SER A 155 -6.91 -10.05 -22.92
CA SER A 155 -8.25 -9.62 -23.33
C SER A 155 -9.36 -10.26 -22.48
N PRO A 156 -10.48 -9.53 -22.26
CA PRO A 156 -11.63 -10.04 -21.50
C PRO A 156 -12.33 -11.21 -22.20
N SER A 157 -12.05 -11.43 -23.49
CA SER A 157 -12.56 -12.56 -24.27
C SER A 157 -11.84 -13.89 -24.02
N ILE A 158 -10.72 -13.89 -23.27
CA ILE A 158 -9.98 -15.12 -22.98
C ILE A 158 -10.64 -15.85 -21.83
N TYR A 159 -10.89 -17.14 -22.05
CA TYR A 159 -11.44 -18.04 -21.06
C TYR A 159 -10.68 -17.95 -19.73
N ARG A 160 -11.42 -17.64 -18.66
CA ARG A 160 -10.89 -17.40 -17.31
C ARG A 160 -11.04 -18.63 -16.41
N GLY A 161 -11.19 -19.83 -16.98
CA GLY A 161 -11.49 -21.00 -16.16
C GLY A 161 -12.94 -21.01 -15.64
N PRO A 162 -13.36 -22.14 -15.03
CA PRO A 162 -14.60 -22.21 -14.29
C PRO A 162 -14.48 -21.45 -12.96
N LEU A 163 -15.60 -21.31 -12.23
CA LEU A 163 -15.55 -20.85 -10.85
C LEU A 163 -14.77 -21.87 -10.01
N PHE A 164 -13.73 -21.41 -9.31
CA PHE A 164 -12.86 -22.32 -8.55
C PHE A 164 -13.62 -23.15 -7.52
N ARG A 165 -14.59 -22.51 -6.84
CA ARG A 165 -15.47 -23.15 -5.85
C ARG A 165 -16.39 -24.24 -6.40
N THR A 166 -16.52 -24.36 -7.73
CA THR A 166 -17.33 -25.41 -8.37
C THR A 166 -16.50 -26.61 -8.81
N LEU A 167 -15.17 -26.56 -8.64
CA LEU A 167 -14.28 -27.68 -8.91
C LEU A 167 -14.42 -28.72 -7.80
N ASP A 168 -14.10 -29.98 -8.11
CA ASP A 168 -14.08 -31.05 -7.11
C ASP A 168 -13.07 -30.73 -6.01
N ASP A 169 -13.43 -30.99 -4.74
CA ASP A 169 -12.61 -30.64 -3.58
C ASP A 169 -11.21 -31.28 -3.65
N GLU A 170 -11.11 -32.54 -4.08
CA GLU A 170 -9.82 -33.22 -4.30
C GLU A 170 -8.94 -32.50 -5.32
N PHE A 171 -9.55 -31.87 -6.34
CA PHE A 171 -8.81 -31.11 -7.34
C PHE A 171 -8.39 -29.73 -6.81
N GLN A 172 -9.23 -29.09 -6.00
CA GLN A 172 -8.85 -27.84 -5.31
C GLN A 172 -7.66 -28.08 -4.37
N ASP A 173 -7.68 -29.16 -3.60
CA ASP A 173 -6.59 -29.56 -2.71
C ASP A 173 -5.30 -29.86 -3.49
N ALA A 174 -5.40 -30.60 -4.59
CA ALA A 174 -4.24 -30.89 -5.44
C ALA A 174 -3.59 -29.63 -6.03
N LEU A 175 -4.39 -28.59 -6.36
CA LEU A 175 -3.87 -27.31 -6.82
C LEU A 175 -3.19 -26.53 -5.67
N LYS A 176 -3.74 -26.58 -4.46
CA LYS A 176 -3.10 -25.98 -3.27
C LYS A 176 -1.77 -26.66 -2.96
N GLU A 177 -1.74 -27.99 -2.94
CA GLU A 177 -0.52 -28.79 -2.74
C GLU A 177 0.52 -28.55 -3.84
N TYR A 178 0.08 -28.37 -5.09
CA TYR A 178 0.98 -27.97 -6.18
C TYR A 178 1.70 -26.65 -5.88
N LEU A 179 0.99 -25.62 -5.42
CA LEU A 179 1.60 -24.32 -5.06
C LEU A 179 2.52 -24.43 -3.84
N ILE A 180 2.14 -25.22 -2.83
CA ILE A 180 2.99 -25.49 -1.66
C ILE A 180 4.30 -26.15 -2.09
N ALA A 181 4.24 -27.17 -2.95
CA ALA A 181 5.43 -27.83 -3.50
C ALA A 181 6.33 -26.90 -4.33
N LYS A 182 5.78 -25.79 -4.84
CA LYS A 182 6.54 -24.72 -5.52
C LYS A 182 7.18 -23.71 -4.56
N GLY A 183 7.01 -23.88 -3.26
CA GLY A 183 7.56 -23.02 -2.22
C GLY A 183 6.61 -21.92 -1.75
N ILE A 184 5.33 -21.97 -2.15
CA ILE A 184 4.27 -21.07 -1.64
C ILE A 184 3.61 -21.75 -0.45
N GLY A 185 4.40 -21.96 0.60
CA GLY A 185 3.95 -22.52 1.87
C GLY A 185 3.94 -21.46 2.98
N VAL A 186 3.69 -21.91 4.20
CA VAL A 186 3.56 -21.09 5.41
C VAL A 186 4.73 -20.13 5.61
N SER A 187 5.97 -20.53 5.27
CA SER A 187 7.15 -19.66 5.41
C SER A 187 7.08 -18.43 4.50
N LEU A 188 6.66 -18.62 3.25
CA LEU A 188 6.56 -17.54 2.27
C LEU A 188 5.34 -16.65 2.55
N THR A 189 4.21 -17.24 2.92
CA THR A 189 3.01 -16.47 3.27
C THR A 189 3.22 -15.62 4.53
N ASN A 190 3.91 -16.15 5.54
CA ASN A 190 4.33 -15.38 6.72
C ASN A 190 5.27 -14.23 6.32
N PHE A 191 6.24 -14.50 5.44
CA PHE A 191 7.11 -13.46 4.90
C PHE A 191 6.30 -12.37 4.18
N LEU A 192 5.37 -12.75 3.32
CA LEU A 192 4.56 -11.82 2.53
C LEU A 192 3.74 -10.90 3.43
N LEU A 193 3.02 -11.45 4.42
CA LEU A 193 2.22 -10.66 5.34
C LEU A 193 3.10 -9.67 6.12
N HIS A 194 4.21 -10.15 6.69
CA HIS A 194 5.12 -9.28 7.44
C HIS A 194 5.74 -8.20 6.57
N TYR A 195 6.28 -8.58 5.41
CA TYR A 195 6.95 -7.66 4.49
C TYR A 195 6.00 -6.58 3.96
N LEU A 196 4.79 -6.95 3.57
CA LEU A 196 3.81 -6.00 3.03
C LEU A 196 3.36 -4.99 4.08
N HIS A 197 3.00 -5.43 5.29
CA HIS A 197 2.58 -4.52 6.35
C HIS A 197 3.71 -3.63 6.83
N LYS A 198 4.93 -4.17 6.95
CA LYS A 198 6.12 -3.38 7.29
C LYS A 198 6.37 -2.31 6.22
N ARG A 199 6.30 -2.67 4.94
CA ARG A 199 6.47 -1.73 3.83
C ARG A 199 5.38 -0.65 3.83
N GLU A 200 4.12 -1.00 4.10
CA GLU A 200 3.02 -0.02 4.22
C GLU A 200 3.27 0.94 5.40
N HIS A 201 3.63 0.42 6.56
CA HIS A 201 3.95 1.23 7.74
C HIS A 201 5.14 2.17 7.48
N GLU A 202 6.21 1.71 6.85
CA GLU A 202 7.34 2.56 6.45
C GLU A 202 6.93 3.68 5.47
N GLN A 203 6.05 3.37 4.51
CA GLN A 203 5.50 4.36 3.58
C GLN A 203 4.63 5.39 4.31
N TYR A 204 3.79 4.95 5.24
CA TYR A 204 2.97 5.82 6.09
C TYR A 204 3.84 6.75 6.93
N MET A 205 4.85 6.22 7.61
CA MET A 205 5.79 7.02 8.41
C MET A 205 6.55 8.04 7.56
N ASN A 206 6.98 7.66 6.36
CA ASN A 206 7.63 8.58 5.44
C ASN A 206 6.66 9.67 4.95
N TRP A 207 5.38 9.33 4.73
CA TRP A 207 4.35 10.30 4.36
C TRP A 207 4.09 11.30 5.50
N LEU A 208 3.94 10.82 6.74
CA LEU A 208 3.75 11.69 7.91
C LEU A 208 4.93 12.66 8.09
N LYS A 209 6.17 12.17 8.01
CA LYS A 209 7.39 13.00 8.14
C LYS A 209 7.50 14.04 7.03
N LYS A 210 7.11 13.70 5.80
CA LYS A 210 7.05 14.66 4.68
C LYS A 210 5.97 15.72 4.93
N GLY A 211 4.82 15.32 5.46
CA GLY A 211 3.76 16.23 5.88
C GLY A 211 4.29 17.22 6.92
N GLU A 212 4.84 16.73 8.02
CA GLU A 212 5.46 17.55 9.07
C GLU A 212 6.48 18.54 8.50
N ALA A 213 7.44 18.06 7.70
CA ALA A 213 8.48 18.90 7.12
C ALA A 213 7.91 20.02 6.22
N ALA A 214 6.86 19.73 5.45
CA ALA A 214 6.20 20.72 4.59
C ALA A 214 5.54 21.85 5.42
N PHE A 215 4.87 21.51 6.53
CA PHE A 215 4.27 22.50 7.41
C PHE A 215 5.32 23.30 8.21
N VAL A 216 6.39 22.66 8.67
CA VAL A 216 7.51 23.35 9.35
C VAL A 216 8.19 24.34 8.41
N ALA A 217 8.46 23.96 7.16
CA ALA A 217 9.06 24.85 6.17
C ALA A 217 8.15 26.07 5.87
N LYS A 218 6.84 25.84 5.81
CA LYS A 218 5.85 26.91 5.62
C LYS A 218 5.82 27.89 6.79
N GLU A 219 5.91 27.41 8.03
CA GLU A 219 6.03 28.28 9.21
C GLU A 219 7.32 29.10 9.19
N GLY A 220 8.45 28.50 8.82
CA GLY A 220 9.73 29.20 8.70
C GLY A 220 9.65 30.39 7.73
N SER A 221 9.05 30.16 6.55
CA SER A 221 8.87 31.20 5.54
C SER A 221 7.91 32.31 5.97
N LEU A 222 6.85 31.98 6.72
CA LEU A 222 5.92 32.97 7.27
C LEU A 222 6.60 33.85 8.32
N ARG A 223 7.46 33.28 9.19
CA ARG A 223 8.22 34.05 10.18
C ARG A 223 9.21 35.01 9.52
N GLU A 224 9.99 34.55 8.55
CA GLU A 224 10.91 35.42 7.79
C GLU A 224 10.18 36.58 7.08
N SER A 225 9.01 36.32 6.50
CA SER A 225 8.20 37.37 5.85
C SER A 225 7.60 38.39 6.81
N SER A 226 7.36 38.01 8.07
CA SER A 226 6.90 38.93 9.12
C SER A 226 8.02 39.79 9.72
N GLU A 227 9.25 39.26 9.73
CA GLU A 227 10.45 39.99 10.18
C GLU A 227 10.97 40.98 9.15
N LEU A 228 10.80 40.71 7.85
CA LEU A 228 11.15 41.63 6.75
C LEU A 228 10.17 42.83 6.60
N HIS A 229 9.01 42.77 7.24
CA HIS A 229 7.97 43.80 7.20
C HIS A 229 7.80 44.58 8.52
N SER A 230 8.65 44.32 9.52
CA SER A 230 8.79 45.12 10.74
C SER A 230 9.98 46.08 10.64
#